data_AF-A0A520R5G3-F1
#
_entry.id   AF-A0A520R5G3-F1
#
_cell.length_a   1.000
_cell.length_b   1.000
_cell.length_c   1.000
_cell.angle_alpha   90.00
_cell.angle_beta   90.00
_cell.angle_gamma   90.00
#
_symmetry.space_group_name_H-M   'P 1'
#
loop_
_entity.id
_entity.type
_entity.pdbx_description
1 polymer ?
#
loop_
_entity_poly.entity_id
_entity_poly.type
_entity_poly.pdbx_seq_one_letter_code
_entity_poly.pdbx_strand_id
1 'polypeptide(L)'
;MARQRTTRRDVPVAGSRGTDSRALWHAVSMTEAKSLESLGKATVALLGLNVLWDAVSIGSGSMQLGLLERMHVGDFTQAELEANDLREMLLGFGGTALFLVTAIVFLMWFHRAYSNVEALGHMRERTSGWAVGVWFIPIASLFWPYQMTKEIFRKDMPATDDEDVTFKEVPPLVTIWWIAWVGSNILGQVVFRLSNTDTVAGLENATVMSMVQSVVAIGSAALAILMVRALTERQERGLAALHGATQPAVF
;
A
#
# COMPACT_ATOMS: atom_id res chain seq x y z
N MET A 1 -84.46 -17.32 -3.96
CA MET A 1 -83.03 -17.53 -3.67
C MET A 1 -82.21 -16.52 -4.46
N ALA A 2 -81.79 -15.43 -3.81
CA ALA A 2 -81.10 -14.31 -4.44
C ALA A 2 -79.57 -14.47 -4.32
N ARG A 3 -78.83 -14.41 -5.42
CA ARG A 3 -77.36 -14.30 -5.43
C ARG A 3 -76.97 -12.88 -5.81
N GLN A 4 -76.44 -12.13 -4.84
CA GLN A 4 -75.84 -10.81 -5.03
C GLN A 4 -74.51 -10.96 -5.78
N ARG A 5 -74.34 -10.22 -6.88
CA ARG A 5 -73.05 -9.99 -7.53
C ARG A 5 -72.38 -8.79 -6.85
N THR A 6 -71.24 -9.04 -6.22
CA THR A 6 -70.39 -7.98 -5.66
C THR A 6 -69.59 -7.31 -6.78
N THR A 7 -69.88 -6.04 -7.03
CA THR A 7 -69.11 -5.14 -7.88
C THR A 7 -67.79 -4.79 -7.18
N ARG A 8 -66.68 -5.27 -7.72
CA ARG A 8 -65.32 -4.86 -7.30
C ARG A 8 -65.10 -3.44 -7.82
N ARG A 9 -64.97 -2.47 -6.91
CA ARG A 9 -64.53 -1.10 -7.26
C ARG A 9 -63.04 -1.13 -7.57
N ASP A 10 -62.69 -0.69 -8.77
CA ASP A 10 -61.30 -0.42 -9.15
C ASP A 10 -60.79 0.80 -8.36
N VAL A 11 -59.76 0.57 -7.55
CA VAL A 11 -58.99 1.63 -6.88
C VAL A 11 -57.93 2.09 -7.88
N PRO A 12 -57.83 3.40 -8.18
CA PRO A 12 -56.75 3.90 -9.03
C PRO A 12 -55.44 3.80 -8.25
N VAL A 13 -54.50 2.98 -8.74
CA VAL A 13 -53.13 2.93 -8.21
C VAL A 13 -52.43 4.22 -8.62
N ALA A 14 -52.36 5.14 -7.66
CA ALA A 14 -51.58 6.36 -7.78
C ALA A 14 -50.07 6.01 -7.78
N GLY A 15 -49.41 6.37 -8.88
CA GLY A 15 -48.00 6.75 -8.98
C GLY A 15 -46.95 5.94 -8.22
N SER A 16 -46.35 4.95 -8.89
CA SER A 16 -44.93 4.67 -8.70
C SER A 16 -44.15 5.40 -9.79
N ARG A 17 -43.89 6.70 -9.60
CA ARG A 17 -42.64 7.24 -10.14
C ARG A 17 -41.55 6.45 -9.43
N GLY A 18 -41.02 5.44 -10.09
CA GLY A 18 -39.77 4.84 -9.70
C GLY A 18 -38.79 6.00 -9.64
N THR A 19 -38.49 6.47 -8.44
CA THR A 19 -37.26 7.21 -8.20
C THR A 19 -36.20 6.28 -8.71
N ASP A 20 -35.64 6.59 -9.87
CA ASP A 20 -34.60 5.80 -10.49
C ASP A 20 -33.50 5.69 -9.45
N SER A 21 -33.41 4.52 -8.82
CA SER A 21 -32.48 4.29 -7.73
C SER A 21 -31.07 4.61 -8.23
N ARG A 22 -30.79 4.41 -9.54
CA ARG A 22 -29.55 4.81 -10.21
C ARG A 22 -29.34 6.32 -10.19
N ALA A 23 -30.34 7.15 -10.50
CA ALA A 23 -30.23 8.60 -10.41
C ALA A 23 -29.96 9.07 -8.96
N LEU A 24 -30.55 8.40 -7.97
CA LEU A 24 -30.25 8.64 -6.55
C LEU A 24 -28.85 8.15 -6.17
N TRP A 25 -28.36 7.03 -6.70
CA TRP A 25 -26.98 6.55 -6.48
C TRP A 25 -25.95 7.50 -7.11
N HIS A 26 -26.16 7.94 -8.35
CA HIS A 26 -25.30 8.94 -9.01
C HIS A 26 -25.28 10.28 -8.27
N ALA A 27 -26.41 10.68 -7.66
CA ALA A 27 -26.48 11.89 -6.83
C ALA A 27 -25.86 11.71 -5.43
N VAL A 28 -25.87 10.49 -4.86
CA VAL A 28 -25.38 10.18 -3.52
C VAL A 28 -23.90 9.79 -3.50
N SER A 29 -23.34 9.25 -4.59
CA SER A 29 -21.92 8.91 -4.71
C SER A 29 -21.09 10.01 -5.39
N MET A 30 -21.44 11.28 -5.19
CA MET A 30 -20.56 12.41 -5.52
C MET A 30 -19.35 12.46 -4.57
N THR A 31 -18.70 11.32 -4.32
CA THR A 31 -17.38 11.28 -3.73
C THR A 31 -16.43 11.87 -4.76
N GLU A 32 -16.12 13.15 -4.58
CA GLU A 32 -15.21 13.90 -5.42
C GLU A 32 -13.94 13.07 -5.70
N ALA A 33 -13.73 12.76 -6.98
CA ALA A 33 -12.58 12.01 -7.45
C ALA A 33 -11.29 12.72 -7.02
N LYS A 34 -10.38 11.95 -6.46
CA LYS A 34 -9.28 12.48 -5.68
C LYS A 34 -7.95 12.13 -6.37
N SER A 35 -7.35 13.08 -7.09
CA SER A 35 -6.05 12.91 -7.77
C SER A 35 -4.95 12.27 -6.90
N LEU A 36 -4.31 11.23 -7.40
CA LEU A 36 -3.22 10.52 -6.75
C LEU A 36 -1.84 11.06 -7.12
N GLU A 37 -1.72 11.93 -8.12
CA GLU A 37 -0.43 12.29 -8.73
C GLU A 37 0.62 12.80 -7.73
N SER A 38 0.27 13.78 -6.89
CA SER A 38 1.22 14.37 -5.94
C SER A 38 1.66 13.38 -4.86
N LEU A 39 0.73 12.63 -4.29
CA LEU A 39 1.01 11.60 -3.29
C LEU A 39 1.78 10.41 -3.88
N GLY A 40 1.48 10.03 -5.13
CA GLY A 40 2.18 8.98 -5.85
C GLY A 40 3.64 9.36 -6.11
N LYS A 41 3.91 10.58 -6.58
CA LYS A 41 5.27 11.11 -6.76
C LYS A 41 6.03 11.16 -5.42
N ALA A 42 5.39 11.66 -4.36
CA ALA A 42 6.00 11.71 -3.03
C ALA A 42 6.33 10.31 -2.49
N THR A 43 5.41 9.36 -2.61
CA THR A 43 5.61 7.96 -2.22
C THR A 43 6.76 7.32 -2.99
N VAL A 44 6.82 7.51 -4.32
CA VAL A 44 7.91 7.00 -5.15
C VAL A 44 9.26 7.60 -4.75
N ALA A 45 9.32 8.91 -4.48
CA ALA A 45 10.54 9.58 -4.06
C ALA A 45 11.03 9.04 -2.72
N LEU A 46 10.14 8.91 -1.73
CA LEU A 46 10.48 8.37 -0.41
C LEU A 46 10.92 6.92 -0.47
N LEU A 47 10.24 6.06 -1.24
CA LEU A 47 10.69 4.69 -1.49
C LEU A 47 12.08 4.65 -2.14
N GLY A 48 12.36 5.55 -3.09
CA GLY A 48 13.68 5.70 -3.69
C GLY A 48 14.75 6.10 -2.66
N LEU A 49 14.42 6.98 -1.71
CA LEU A 49 15.32 7.32 -0.60
C LEU A 49 15.57 6.13 0.33
N ASN A 50 14.58 5.26 0.58
CA ASN A 50 14.80 4.04 1.35
C ASN A 50 15.77 3.09 0.64
N VAL A 51 15.66 2.94 -0.69
CA VAL A 51 16.62 2.14 -1.47
C VAL A 51 18.05 2.66 -1.31
N LEU A 52 18.24 3.98 -1.36
CA LEU A 52 19.56 4.59 -1.14
C LEU A 52 20.04 4.40 0.30
N TRP A 53 19.14 4.52 1.28
CA TRP A 53 19.44 4.29 2.69
C TRP A 53 19.90 2.86 2.95
N ASP A 54 19.18 1.86 2.42
CA ASP A 54 19.54 0.45 2.54
C ASP A 54 20.90 0.14 1.87
N ALA A 55 21.20 0.79 0.74
CA ALA A 55 22.51 0.66 0.09
C ALA A 55 23.65 1.21 0.97
N VAL A 56 23.42 2.35 1.65
CA VAL A 56 24.37 2.90 2.63
C VAL A 56 24.52 1.96 3.83
N SER A 57 23.42 1.39 4.34
CA SER A 57 23.43 0.42 5.44
C SER A 57 24.23 -0.84 5.10
N ILE A 58 24.16 -1.35 3.86
CA ILE A 58 24.98 -2.48 3.40
C ILE A 58 26.48 -2.12 3.41
N GLY A 59 26.83 -0.92 2.95
CA GLY A 59 28.19 -0.40 3.03
C GLY A 59 28.69 -0.31 4.47
N SER A 60 27.84 0.19 5.38
CA SER A 60 28.11 0.27 6.81
C SER A 60 28.35 -1.11 7.43
N GLY A 61 27.48 -2.07 7.15
CA GLY A 61 27.62 -3.44 7.65
C GLY A 61 28.92 -4.10 7.18
N SER A 62 29.38 -3.79 5.96
CA SER A 62 30.67 -4.27 5.46
C SER A 62 31.84 -3.72 6.27
N MET A 63 31.79 -2.43 6.66
CA MET A 63 32.79 -1.82 7.54
C MET A 63 32.73 -2.40 8.96
N GLN A 64 31.53 -2.65 9.47
CA GLN A 64 31.33 -3.28 10.78
C GLN A 64 31.88 -4.70 10.82
N LEU A 65 31.66 -5.52 9.79
CA LEU A 65 32.24 -6.86 9.70
C LEU A 65 33.78 -6.83 9.71
N GLY A 66 34.39 -5.89 8.99
CA GLY A 66 35.84 -5.71 9.03
C GLY A 66 36.37 -5.29 10.42
N LEU A 67 35.59 -4.51 11.17
CA LEU A 67 35.95 -4.18 12.56
C LEU A 67 35.80 -5.38 13.49
N LEU A 68 34.71 -6.15 13.38
CA LEU A 68 34.47 -7.36 14.17
C LEU A 68 35.54 -8.42 13.91
N GLU A 69 35.99 -8.58 12.66
CA GLU A 69 37.10 -9.49 12.32
C GLU A 69 38.40 -9.09 13.03
N ARG A 70 38.73 -7.80 13.02
CA ARG A 70 39.91 -7.27 13.73
C ARG A 70 39.83 -7.42 15.24
N MET A 71 38.63 -7.45 15.82
CA MET A 71 38.46 -7.69 17.26
C MET A 71 38.94 -9.08 17.68
N HIS A 72 38.89 -10.10 16.81
CA HIS A 72 39.41 -11.44 17.13
C HIS A 72 40.93 -11.47 17.32
N VAL A 73 41.66 -10.59 16.64
CA VAL A 73 43.13 -10.48 16.72
C VAL A 73 43.60 -9.34 17.63
N GLY A 74 42.66 -8.62 18.25
CA GLY A 74 42.96 -7.50 19.15
C GLY A 74 43.43 -6.21 18.44
N ASP A 75 43.23 -6.09 17.13
CA ASP A 75 43.69 -4.96 16.31
C ASP A 75 42.61 -3.87 16.16
N PHE A 76 42.26 -3.22 17.28
CA PHE A 76 41.26 -2.17 17.29
C PHE A 76 41.54 -1.16 18.40
N THR A 77 40.95 0.02 18.25
CA THR A 77 40.97 1.09 19.23
C THR A 77 39.58 1.36 19.78
N GLN A 78 39.51 1.89 21.01
CA GLN A 78 38.24 2.30 21.61
C GLN A 78 37.50 3.34 20.74
N ALA A 79 38.25 4.25 20.10
CA ALA A 79 37.68 5.26 19.22
C ALA A 79 37.02 4.67 17.96
N GLU A 80 37.54 3.56 17.42
CA GLU A 80 36.92 2.86 16.29
C GLU A 80 35.61 2.18 16.68
N LEU A 81 35.55 1.59 17.87
CA LEU A 81 34.31 1.00 18.41
C LEU A 81 33.23 2.08 18.60
N GLU A 82 33.57 3.19 19.26
CA GLU A 82 32.64 4.30 19.50
C GLU A 82 32.14 4.94 18.19
N ALA A 83 33.03 5.10 17.21
CA ALA A 83 32.66 5.62 15.89
C ALA A 83 31.73 4.66 15.13
N ASN A 84 31.97 3.34 15.24
CA ASN A 84 31.11 2.32 14.66
C ASN A 84 29.73 2.32 15.32
N ASP A 85 29.67 2.31 16.64
CA ASP A 85 28.41 2.31 17.40
C ASP A 85 27.57 3.54 17.09
N LEU A 86 28.19 4.73 17.02
CA LEU A 86 27.52 5.95 16.61
C LEU A 86 26.96 5.85 15.18
N ARG A 87 27.73 5.31 14.24
CA ARG A 87 27.31 5.14 12.84
C ARG A 87 26.11 4.19 12.74
N GLU A 88 26.18 3.02 13.36
CA GLU A 88 25.09 2.03 13.36
C GLU A 88 23.85 2.56 14.08
N MET A 89 24.03 3.31 15.18
CA MET A 89 22.94 3.99 15.86
C MET A 89 22.24 5.00 14.95
N LEU A 90 23.01 5.86 14.26
CA LEU A 90 22.45 6.85 13.33
C LEU A 90 21.75 6.19 12.15
N LEU A 91 22.28 5.08 11.62
CA LEU A 91 21.65 4.32 10.55
C LEU A 91 20.34 3.67 10.99
N GLY A 92 20.32 3.08 12.18
CA GLY A 92 19.12 2.47 12.75
C GLY A 92 18.00 3.48 13.00
N PHE A 93 18.30 4.57 13.72
CA PHE A 93 17.29 5.60 14.01
C PHE A 93 16.90 6.40 12.78
N GLY A 94 17.85 6.78 11.93
CA GLY A 94 17.58 7.50 10.68
C GLY A 94 16.73 6.67 9.72
N GLY A 95 17.04 5.38 9.59
CA GLY A 95 16.27 4.45 8.76
C GLY A 95 14.85 4.26 9.28
N THR A 96 14.69 4.12 10.60
CA THR A 96 13.37 4.05 11.24
C THR A 96 12.56 5.32 10.99
N ALA A 97 13.16 6.51 11.13
CA ALA A 97 12.48 7.78 10.87
C ALA A 97 12.05 7.91 9.39
N LEU A 98 12.94 7.57 8.45
CA LEU A 98 12.64 7.58 7.02
C LEU A 98 11.52 6.60 6.67
N PHE A 99 11.55 5.39 7.25
CA PHE A 99 10.49 4.40 7.09
C PHE A 99 9.15 4.92 7.57
N LEU A 100 9.07 5.55 8.75
CA LEU A 100 7.83 6.09 9.30
C LEU A 100 7.24 7.20 8.41
N VAL A 101 8.07 8.12 7.93
CA VAL A 101 7.62 9.16 6.98
C VAL A 101 7.09 8.53 5.69
N THR A 102 7.81 7.53 5.17
CA THR A 102 7.41 6.77 3.97
C THR A 102 6.08 6.05 4.18
N ALA A 103 5.91 5.38 5.32
CA ALA A 103 4.69 4.68 5.68
C ALA A 103 3.50 5.64 5.76
N ILE A 104 3.64 6.81 6.40
CA ILE A 104 2.56 7.80 6.49
C ILE A 104 2.11 8.24 5.09
N VAL A 105 3.06 8.64 4.23
CA VAL A 105 2.73 9.12 2.88
C VAL A 105 2.16 8.00 2.00
N PHE A 106 2.72 6.79 2.09
CA PHE A 106 2.19 5.60 1.42
C PHE A 106 0.76 5.29 1.87
N LEU A 107 0.46 5.35 3.16
CA LEU A 107 -0.90 5.11 3.69
C LEU A 107 -1.88 6.19 3.25
N MET A 108 -1.47 7.45 3.18
CA MET A 108 -2.30 8.53 2.62
C MET A 108 -2.62 8.27 1.14
N TRP A 109 -1.61 7.89 0.36
CA TRP A 109 -1.79 7.49 -1.05
C TRP A 109 -2.72 6.27 -1.16
N PHE A 110 -2.49 5.23 -0.38
CA PHE A 110 -3.23 3.98 -0.42
C PHE A 110 -4.70 4.16 -0.02
N HIS A 111 -4.95 4.91 1.05
CA HIS A 111 -6.30 5.32 1.45
C HIS A 111 -7.03 6.05 0.32
N ARG A 112 -6.34 6.98 -0.36
CA ARG A 112 -6.92 7.75 -1.46
C ARG A 112 -7.19 6.87 -2.68
N ALA A 113 -6.26 5.99 -3.05
CA ALA A 113 -6.43 5.05 -4.15
C ALA A 113 -7.59 4.08 -3.91
N TYR A 114 -7.72 3.60 -2.67
CA TYR A 114 -8.84 2.76 -2.27
C TYR A 114 -10.16 3.55 -2.24
N SER A 115 -10.15 4.84 -1.90
CA SER A 115 -11.34 5.70 -1.95
C SER A 115 -11.82 5.98 -3.37
N ASN A 116 -10.90 6.13 -4.32
CA ASN A 116 -11.23 6.37 -5.72
C ASN A 116 -11.96 5.20 -6.39
N VAL A 117 -11.95 4.00 -5.81
CA VAL A 117 -12.76 2.86 -6.30
C VAL A 117 -14.24 3.23 -6.37
N GLU A 118 -14.78 3.92 -5.36
CA GLU A 118 -16.16 4.42 -5.38
C GLU A 118 -16.36 5.56 -6.38
N ALA A 119 -15.39 6.47 -6.48
CA ALA A 119 -15.44 7.56 -7.45
C ALA A 119 -15.42 7.06 -8.91
N LEU A 120 -14.85 5.88 -9.15
CA LEU A 120 -14.86 5.19 -10.45
C LEU A 120 -16.16 4.41 -10.70
N GLY A 121 -17.15 4.47 -9.80
CA GLY A 121 -18.45 3.83 -9.95
C GLY A 121 -18.54 2.40 -9.41
N HIS A 122 -17.51 1.91 -8.70
CA HIS A 122 -17.51 0.56 -8.13
C HIS A 122 -17.86 0.56 -6.64
N MET A 123 -18.50 -0.51 -6.16
CA MET A 123 -18.65 -0.73 -4.71
C MET A 123 -17.35 -1.28 -4.11
N ARG A 124 -16.94 -0.79 -2.94
CA ARG A 124 -15.80 -1.34 -2.19
C ARG A 124 -16.25 -2.45 -1.26
N GLU A 125 -15.40 -3.45 -1.04
CA GLU A 125 -15.64 -4.49 -0.04
C GLU A 125 -15.52 -3.97 1.40
N ARG A 126 -14.74 -2.90 1.61
CA ARG A 126 -14.46 -2.31 2.93
C ARG A 126 -14.55 -0.79 2.87
N THR A 127 -14.73 -0.15 4.02
CA THR A 127 -14.68 1.32 4.10
C THR A 127 -13.23 1.81 3.96
N SER A 128 -13.03 3.04 3.47
CA SER A 128 -11.66 3.59 3.30
C SER A 128 -10.88 3.72 4.60
N GLY A 129 -11.54 3.92 5.75
CA GLY A 129 -10.84 3.98 7.04
C GLY A 129 -10.01 2.73 7.34
N TRP A 130 -10.45 1.56 6.86
CA TRP A 130 -9.71 0.30 7.00
C TRP A 130 -8.41 0.26 6.18
N ALA A 131 -8.28 1.09 5.14
CA ALA A 131 -7.04 1.18 4.35
C ALA A 131 -5.86 1.67 5.17
N VAL A 132 -6.11 2.36 6.29
CA VAL A 132 -5.10 2.82 7.25
C VAL A 132 -5.10 1.93 8.49
N GLY A 133 -6.26 1.71 9.11
CA GLY A 133 -6.35 1.02 10.40
C GLY A 133 -5.81 -0.42 10.39
N VAL A 134 -5.88 -1.10 9.25
CA VAL A 134 -5.49 -2.51 9.18
C VAL A 134 -3.99 -2.76 9.35
N TRP A 135 -3.16 -1.78 9.04
CA TRP A 135 -1.70 -1.88 9.15
C TRP A 135 -1.22 -1.95 10.60
N PHE A 136 -2.06 -1.52 11.54
CA PHE A 136 -1.78 -1.54 12.97
C PHE A 136 -2.28 -2.82 13.66
N ILE A 137 -2.96 -3.72 12.94
CA ILE A 137 -3.49 -4.97 13.47
C ILE A 137 -2.64 -6.13 12.92
N PRO A 138 -1.81 -6.79 13.74
CA PRO A 138 -0.78 -7.72 13.25
C PRO A 138 -1.28 -8.85 12.35
N ILE A 139 -2.43 -9.44 12.65
CA ILE A 139 -2.98 -10.53 11.83
C ILE A 139 -3.61 -9.97 10.55
N ALA A 140 -4.36 -8.87 10.66
CA ALA A 140 -5.06 -8.32 9.51
C ALA A 140 -4.09 -7.64 8.53
N SER A 141 -3.00 -7.05 9.02
CA SER A 141 -1.94 -6.43 8.21
C SER A 141 -1.24 -7.42 7.28
N LEU A 142 -1.31 -8.73 7.55
CA LEU A 142 -0.75 -9.78 6.68
C LEU A 142 -1.63 -10.16 5.48
N PHE A 143 -2.94 -9.89 5.54
CA PHE A 143 -3.89 -10.38 4.53
C PHE A 143 -4.71 -9.29 3.86
N TRP A 144 -5.14 -8.27 4.60
CA TRP A 144 -6.09 -7.29 4.12
C TRP A 144 -5.46 -6.29 3.15
N PRO A 145 -4.26 -5.72 3.37
CA PRO A 145 -3.70 -4.80 2.39
C PRO A 145 -3.48 -5.47 1.03
N TYR A 146 -3.11 -6.75 1.01
CA TYR A 146 -3.06 -7.54 -0.22
C TYR A 146 -4.42 -7.64 -0.91
N GLN A 147 -5.48 -7.99 -0.17
CA GLN A 147 -6.85 -8.05 -0.72
C GLN A 147 -7.30 -6.69 -1.27
N MET A 148 -7.09 -5.62 -0.50
CA MET A 148 -7.45 -4.25 -0.88
C MET A 148 -6.67 -3.79 -2.12
N THR A 149 -5.38 -4.11 -2.22
CA THR A 149 -4.58 -3.79 -3.42
C THR A 149 -5.11 -4.51 -4.65
N LYS A 150 -5.42 -5.82 -4.54
CA LYS A 150 -6.06 -6.57 -5.64
C LYS A 150 -7.39 -5.95 -6.05
N GLU A 151 -8.19 -5.53 -5.08
CA GLU A 151 -9.46 -4.86 -5.35
C GLU A 151 -9.26 -3.54 -6.11
N ILE A 152 -8.29 -2.71 -5.71
CA ILE A 152 -7.93 -1.49 -6.44
C ILE A 152 -7.55 -1.82 -7.88
N PHE A 153 -6.68 -2.82 -8.12
CA PHE A 153 -6.24 -3.21 -9.47
C PHE A 153 -7.38 -3.72 -10.35
N ARG A 154 -8.39 -4.39 -9.78
CA ARG A 154 -9.57 -4.82 -10.52
C ARG A 154 -10.45 -3.62 -10.90
N LYS A 155 -10.59 -2.68 -9.97
CA LYS A 155 -11.53 -1.54 -10.04
C LYS A 155 -10.80 -0.20 -10.28
N ASP A 156 -9.77 -0.21 -11.12
CA ASP A 156 -8.91 0.95 -11.41
C ASP A 156 -9.35 1.78 -12.62
N MET A 157 -10.42 1.37 -13.29
CA MET A 157 -11.04 2.04 -14.44
C MET A 157 -12.53 2.29 -14.17
N PRO A 158 -13.15 3.25 -14.90
CA PRO A 158 -14.57 3.55 -14.74
C PRO A 158 -15.45 2.32 -14.96
N ALA A 159 -16.45 2.12 -14.08
CA ALA A 159 -17.42 1.05 -14.25
C ALA A 159 -18.20 1.21 -15.55
N THR A 160 -18.39 0.11 -16.27
CA THR A 160 -19.28 0.03 -17.44
C THR A 160 -20.37 -1.01 -17.17
N ASP A 161 -21.54 -0.87 -17.80
CA ASP A 161 -22.73 -1.68 -17.49
C ASP A 161 -22.55 -3.20 -17.69
N ASP A 162 -21.57 -3.62 -18.51
CA ASP A 162 -21.31 -5.02 -18.85
C ASP A 162 -20.02 -5.60 -18.21
N GLU A 163 -19.27 -4.85 -17.41
CA GLU A 163 -17.96 -5.29 -16.91
C GLU A 163 -18.06 -6.03 -15.56
N ASP A 164 -17.88 -7.35 -15.58
CA ASP A 164 -17.64 -8.12 -14.36
C ASP A 164 -16.17 -7.98 -13.90
N VAL A 165 -15.92 -6.96 -13.07
CA VAL A 165 -14.61 -6.69 -12.48
C VAL A 165 -14.16 -7.75 -11.46
N THR A 166 -15.04 -8.67 -11.04
CA THR A 166 -14.73 -9.68 -10.03
C THR A 166 -13.63 -10.63 -10.49
N PHE A 167 -13.62 -10.95 -11.79
CA PHE A 167 -12.70 -11.90 -12.41
C PHE A 167 -11.53 -11.25 -13.16
N LYS A 168 -11.43 -9.92 -13.13
CA LYS A 168 -10.31 -9.21 -13.79
C LYS A 168 -8.98 -9.67 -13.19
N GLU A 169 -8.07 -10.05 -14.08
CA GLU A 169 -6.75 -10.56 -13.71
C GLU A 169 -5.95 -9.46 -13.01
N VAL A 170 -5.37 -9.81 -11.86
CA VAL A 170 -4.47 -8.92 -11.12
C VAL A 170 -3.04 -9.24 -11.54
N PRO A 171 -2.22 -8.24 -11.88
CA PRO A 171 -0.83 -8.46 -12.26
C PRO A 171 -0.06 -9.24 -11.16
N PRO A 172 0.80 -10.22 -11.53
CA PRO A 172 1.65 -10.93 -10.57
C PRO A 172 2.50 -10.03 -9.68
N LEU A 173 2.79 -8.81 -10.17
CA LEU A 173 3.46 -7.74 -9.43
C LEU A 173 2.89 -7.56 -8.01
N VAL A 174 1.57 -7.59 -7.84
CA VAL A 174 0.93 -7.39 -6.52
C VAL A 174 1.31 -8.50 -5.54
N THR A 175 1.27 -9.75 -6.01
CA THR A 175 1.62 -10.91 -5.22
C THR A 175 3.10 -10.94 -4.89
N ILE A 176 3.97 -10.69 -5.87
CA ILE A 176 5.42 -10.69 -5.70
C ILE A 176 5.84 -9.57 -4.74
N TRP A 177 5.30 -8.36 -4.91
CA TRP A 177 5.51 -7.25 -3.99
C TRP A 177 5.09 -7.60 -2.56
N TRP A 178 3.90 -8.18 -2.39
CA TRP A 178 3.38 -8.51 -1.07
C TRP A 178 4.25 -9.55 -0.35
N ILE A 179 4.65 -10.61 -1.06
CA ILE A 179 5.55 -11.64 -0.51
C ILE A 179 6.89 -11.02 -0.13
N ALA A 180 7.46 -10.17 -0.99
CA ALA A 180 8.72 -9.48 -0.70
C ALA A 180 8.60 -8.57 0.53
N TRP A 181 7.51 -7.81 0.66
CA TRP A 181 7.26 -6.93 1.80
C TRP A 181 7.11 -7.72 3.11
N VAL A 182 6.27 -8.76 3.12
CA VAL A 182 6.10 -9.63 4.30
C VAL A 182 7.43 -10.31 4.67
N GLY A 183 8.15 -10.84 3.68
CA GLY A 183 9.46 -11.47 3.87
C GLY A 183 10.50 -10.51 4.47
N SER A 184 10.54 -9.26 3.98
CA SER A 184 11.42 -8.22 4.52
C SER A 184 11.11 -7.92 5.99
N ASN A 185 9.83 -7.82 6.36
CA ASN A 185 9.42 -7.56 7.74
C ASN A 185 9.78 -8.73 8.67
N ILE A 186 9.58 -9.97 8.23
CA ILE A 186 9.97 -11.16 8.99
C ILE A 186 11.49 -11.18 9.21
N LEU A 187 12.28 -10.89 8.17
CA LEU A 187 13.74 -10.80 8.30
C LEU A 187 14.14 -9.68 9.27
N GLY A 188 13.49 -8.51 9.22
CA GLY A 188 13.73 -7.42 10.17
C GLY A 188 13.51 -7.86 11.63
N GLN A 189 12.46 -8.64 11.89
CA GLN A 189 12.23 -9.19 13.24
C GLN A 189 13.31 -10.20 13.66
N VAL A 190 13.83 -11.00 12.72
CA VAL A 190 14.95 -11.91 12.97
C VAL A 190 16.21 -11.14 13.30
N VAL A 191 16.56 -10.12 12.51
CA VAL A 191 17.71 -9.23 12.74
C VAL A 191 17.62 -8.57 14.11
N PHE A 192 16.45 -8.02 14.47
CA PHE A 192 16.23 -7.40 15.78
C PHE A 192 16.52 -8.36 16.94
N ARG A 193 16.10 -9.63 16.82
CA ARG A 193 16.38 -10.65 17.85
C ARG A 193 17.86 -11.05 17.89
N LEU A 194 18.51 -11.19 16.72
CA LEU A 194 19.93 -11.53 16.62
C LEU A 194 20.83 -10.42 17.15
N SER A 195 20.41 -9.16 17.01
CA SER A 195 21.16 -7.99 17.45
C SER A 195 21.23 -7.85 18.98
N ASN A 196 20.40 -8.58 19.72
CA ASN A 196 20.42 -8.61 21.17
C ASN A 196 21.46 -9.59 21.70
N THR A 197 22.74 -9.26 21.51
CA THR A 197 23.90 -10.10 21.87
C THR A 197 25.12 -9.24 22.20
N ASP A 198 25.91 -9.68 23.18
CA ASP A 198 27.18 -9.05 23.57
C ASP A 198 28.40 -9.80 23.00
N THR A 199 28.16 -10.80 22.15
CA THR A 199 29.24 -11.63 21.57
C THR A 199 29.62 -11.14 20.18
N VAL A 200 30.92 -11.14 19.86
CA VAL A 200 31.43 -10.77 18.53
C VAL A 200 30.78 -11.62 17.43
N ALA A 201 30.75 -12.95 17.60
CA ALA A 201 30.11 -13.85 16.64
C ALA A 201 28.60 -13.61 16.50
N GLY A 202 27.92 -13.18 17.57
CA GLY A 202 26.52 -12.78 17.51
C GLY A 202 26.32 -11.52 16.67
N LEU A 203 27.16 -10.51 16.88
CA LEU A 203 27.14 -9.25 16.11
C LEU A 203 27.47 -9.48 14.63
N GLU A 204 28.40 -10.38 14.31
CA GLU A 204 28.70 -10.78 12.92
C GLU A 204 27.45 -11.37 12.24
N ASN A 205 26.80 -12.34 12.89
CA ASN A 205 25.58 -12.97 12.37
C ASN A 205 24.45 -11.95 12.21
N ALA A 206 24.26 -11.05 13.18
CA ALA A 206 23.27 -9.99 13.12
C ALA A 206 23.56 -9.03 11.95
N THR A 207 24.82 -8.66 11.75
CA THR A 207 25.27 -7.75 10.67
C THR A 207 25.04 -8.38 9.29
N VAL A 208 25.45 -9.65 9.09
CA VAL A 208 25.21 -10.37 7.83
C VAL A 208 23.71 -10.48 7.54
N MET A 209 22.90 -10.82 8.55
CA MET A 209 21.45 -10.92 8.37
C MET A 209 20.81 -9.55 8.08
N SER A 210 21.32 -8.47 8.68
CA SER A 210 20.89 -7.09 8.39
C SER A 210 21.18 -6.70 6.93
N MET A 211 22.35 -7.08 6.40
CA MET A 211 22.69 -6.85 4.99
C MET A 211 21.77 -7.65 4.06
N VAL A 212 21.49 -8.92 4.37
CA VAL A 212 20.53 -9.74 3.60
C VAL A 212 19.13 -9.12 3.62
N GLN A 213 18.67 -8.68 4.80
CA GLN A 213 17.39 -7.98 4.94
C GLN A 213 17.36 -6.69 4.11
N SER A 214 18.44 -5.92 4.10
CA SER A 214 18.56 -4.69 3.30
C SER A 214 18.43 -4.96 1.80
N VAL A 215 19.04 -6.04 1.29
CA VAL A 215 18.88 -6.46 -0.12
C VAL A 215 17.42 -6.82 -0.44
N VAL A 216 16.75 -7.55 0.45
CA VAL A 216 15.32 -7.90 0.27
C VAL A 216 14.44 -6.65 0.35
N ALA A 217 14.73 -5.71 1.24
CA ALA A 217 14.02 -4.44 1.37
C ALA A 217 14.16 -3.59 0.11
N ILE A 218 15.35 -3.48 -0.48
CA ILE A 218 15.57 -2.80 -1.77
C ILE A 218 14.68 -3.41 -2.85
N GLY A 219 14.63 -4.74 -2.95
CA GLY A 219 13.76 -5.44 -3.90
C GLY A 219 12.27 -5.15 -3.65
N SER A 220 11.83 -5.19 -2.38
CA SER A 220 10.47 -4.86 -1.99
C SER A 220 10.10 -3.41 -2.32
N ALA A 221 10.98 -2.45 -2.04
CA ALA A 221 10.79 -1.03 -2.34
C ALA A 221 10.72 -0.77 -3.85
N ALA A 222 11.56 -1.43 -4.65
CA ALA A 222 11.51 -1.33 -6.11
C ALA A 222 10.16 -1.83 -6.66
N LEU A 223 9.68 -2.97 -6.17
CA LEU A 223 8.35 -3.50 -6.53
C LEU A 223 7.22 -2.57 -6.08
N ALA A 224 7.35 -1.95 -4.90
CA ALA A 224 6.41 -0.96 -4.40
C ALA A 224 6.35 0.29 -5.30
N ILE A 225 7.50 0.78 -5.78
CA ILE A 225 7.59 1.90 -6.71
C ILE A 225 6.85 1.57 -8.01
N LEU A 226 7.08 0.38 -8.57
CA LEU A 226 6.40 -0.08 -9.79
C LEU A 226 4.88 -0.14 -9.58
N MET A 227 4.45 -0.69 -8.45
CA MET A 227 3.04 -0.80 -8.09
C MET A 227 2.37 0.57 -7.93
N VAL A 228 3.00 1.50 -7.20
CA VAL A 228 2.47 2.85 -6.97
C VAL A 228 2.33 3.61 -8.29
N ARG A 229 3.34 3.55 -9.17
CA ARG A 229 3.30 4.18 -10.49
C ARG A 229 2.17 3.59 -11.33
N ALA A 230 2.11 2.26 -11.46
CA ALA A 230 1.10 1.58 -12.26
C ALA A 230 -0.32 1.91 -11.81
N LEU A 231 -0.61 1.87 -10.50
CA LEU A 231 -1.94 2.19 -9.98
C LEU A 231 -2.29 3.68 -10.11
N THR A 232 -1.34 4.57 -9.85
CA THR A 232 -1.54 6.01 -9.99
C THR A 232 -1.88 6.37 -11.44
N GLU A 233 -1.09 5.89 -12.40
CA GLU A 233 -1.32 6.16 -13.83
C GLU A 233 -2.63 5.56 -14.35
N ARG A 234 -3.04 4.38 -13.85
CA ARG A 234 -4.29 3.73 -14.27
C ARG A 234 -5.50 4.48 -13.75
N GLN A 235 -5.54 4.81 -12.45
CA GLN A 235 -6.66 5.54 -11.88
C GLN A 235 -6.75 6.98 -12.40
N GLU A 236 -5.64 7.71 -12.57
CA GLU A 236 -5.68 9.06 -13.15
C GLU A 236 -6.25 9.05 -14.57
N ARG A 237 -5.88 8.07 -15.41
CA ARG A 237 -6.48 7.89 -16.73
C ARG A 237 -7.97 7.58 -16.66
N GLY A 238 -8.39 6.71 -15.74
CA GLY A 238 -9.79 6.39 -15.52
C GLY A 238 -10.61 7.62 -15.10
N LEU A 239 -10.10 8.40 -14.17
CA LEU A 239 -10.73 9.63 -13.71
C LEU A 239 -10.80 10.69 -14.82
N ALA A 240 -9.75 10.84 -15.62
CA ALA A 240 -9.74 11.74 -16.77
C ALA A 240 -10.79 11.33 -17.84
N ALA A 241 -10.96 10.03 -18.09
CA ALA A 241 -11.96 9.53 -19.02
C ALA A 241 -13.40 9.83 -18.55
N LEU A 242 -13.68 9.70 -17.24
CA LEU A 242 -14.97 10.09 -16.66
C LEU A 242 -15.25 11.59 -16.82
N HIS A 243 -14.27 12.44 -16.51
CA HIS A 243 -14.45 13.89 -16.67
C HIS A 243 -14.66 14.28 -18.13
N GLY A 244 -13.95 13.64 -19.07
CA GLY A 244 -14.11 13.86 -20.50
C GLY A 244 -15.47 13.41 -21.04
N ALA A 245 -16.02 12.32 -20.52
CA ALA A 245 -17.35 11.83 -20.88
C ALA A 245 -18.50 12.68 -20.32
N THR A 246 -18.26 13.42 -19.24
CA THR A 246 -19.30 14.20 -18.54
C THR A 246 -19.40 15.66 -19.03
N GLN A 247 -18.41 16.17 -19.77
CA GLN A 247 -18.51 17.48 -20.44
C GLN A 247 -19.28 17.31 -21.76
N PRO A 248 -20.49 17.89 -21.93
CA PRO A 248 -21.17 17.86 -23.21
C PRO A 248 -20.32 18.60 -24.24
N ALA A 249 -20.18 18.03 -25.44
CA ALA A 249 -19.55 18.71 -26.56
C ALA A 249 -20.26 20.04 -26.78
N VAL A 250 -19.57 21.14 -26.45
CA VAL A 250 -20.06 22.50 -26.74
C VAL A 250 -19.93 22.67 -28.25
N PHE A 251 -21.02 22.38 -28.96
CA PHE A 251 -21.23 22.75 -30.35
C PHE A 251 -21.89 24.13 -30.41
#